data_AF-A0A958SV63-F1
#
_entry.id   AF-A0A958SV63-F1
#
_cell.length_a   1.000
_cell.length_b   1.000
_cell.length_c   1.000
_cell.angle_alpha   90.00
_cell.angle_beta   90.00
_cell.angle_gamma   90.00
#
_symmetry.space_group_name_H-M   'P 1'
#
loop_
_entity.id
_entity.type
_entity.pdbx_description
1 polymer ?
#
loop_
_entity_poly.entity_id
_entity_poly.type
_entity_poly.pdbx_seq_one_letter_code
_entity_poly.pdbx_strand_id
1 'polypeptide(L)'
;EDIIEEIVGDISDEFDDEDLVYSKLDENNYVFEGKTTLKDFYKIIDLEENSIFEEKKGEAETLAGFVLEISGSFPKRGSKINFENYVFTIESLDKKRIQRIKVTIE
;
A
#
# COMPACT_ATOMS: atom_id res chain seq x y z
N GLU A 1 24.22 -4.78 9.35
CA GLU A 1 24.08 -5.72 8.22
C GLU A 1 22.60 -5.77 7.91
N ASP A 2 22.18 -4.97 6.92
CA ASP A 2 20.78 -4.90 6.50
C ASP A 2 20.40 -6.24 5.88
N ILE A 3 19.63 -7.03 6.62
CA ILE A 3 19.00 -8.24 6.10
C ILE A 3 17.81 -7.76 5.27
N ILE A 4 18.03 -7.59 3.96
CA ILE A 4 16.93 -7.52 3.00
C ILE A 4 16.41 -8.94 2.89
N GLU A 5 15.34 -9.23 3.64
CA GLU A 5 14.55 -10.44 3.47
C GLU A 5 13.85 -10.36 2.11
N GLU A 6 14.51 -10.94 1.12
CA GLU A 6 13.90 -11.38 -0.12
C GLU A 6 12.97 -12.56 0.21
N ILE A 7 11.79 -12.25 0.73
CA ILE A 7 10.73 -13.24 0.88
C ILE A 7 9.92 -13.20 -0.41
N VAL A 8 10.32 -14.09 -1.31
CA VAL A 8 9.42 -14.70 -2.29
C VAL A 8 8.28 -15.30 -1.47
N GLY A 9 7.17 -14.58 -1.38
CA GLY A 9 5.92 -15.13 -0.88
C GLY A 9 5.38 -16.07 -1.94
N ASP A 10 5.64 -17.36 -1.78
CA ASP A 10 4.85 -18.42 -2.39
C ASP A 10 3.38 -18.25 -1.96
N ILE A 11 2.61 -17.45 -2.71
CA ILE A 11 1.21 -17.67 -3.11
C ILE A 11 1.03 -16.81 -4.36
N SER A 12 1.39 -17.38 -5.51
CA SER A 12 0.83 -16.98 -6.79
C SER A 12 -0.58 -17.56 -6.82
N ASP A 13 -1.58 -16.80 -6.36
CA ASP A 13 -2.96 -17.13 -6.69
C ASP A 13 -3.17 -16.70 -8.15
N GLU A 14 -2.88 -17.63 -9.06
CA GLU A 14 -3.01 -17.50 -10.51
C GLU A 14 -4.49 -17.44 -10.91
N PHE A 15 -5.21 -16.35 -10.62
CA PHE A 15 -6.53 -16.11 -11.22
C PHE A 15 -6.77 -14.63 -11.59
N ASP A 16 -6.31 -14.31 -12.79
CA ASP A 16 -6.98 -13.52 -13.86
C ASP A 16 -7.57 -12.14 -13.50
N ASP A 17 -6.69 -11.15 -13.36
CA ASP A 17 -6.83 -9.79 -13.91
C ASP A 17 -5.40 -9.23 -14.05
N GLU A 18 -4.94 -8.96 -15.27
CA GLU A 18 -3.54 -8.64 -15.60
C GLU A 18 -2.93 -7.53 -14.69
N ASP A 19 -1.73 -7.80 -14.11
CA ASP A 19 -0.78 -6.83 -13.52
C ASP A 19 -0.92 -6.30 -12.07
N LEU A 20 -1.60 -6.99 -11.14
CA LEU A 20 -1.61 -6.58 -9.72
C LEU A 20 -0.43 -7.20 -8.91
N VAL A 21 0.52 -6.37 -8.49
CA VAL A 21 1.72 -6.81 -7.74
C VAL A 21 1.65 -6.35 -6.28
N TYR A 22 1.61 -7.31 -5.36
CA TYR A 22 1.72 -7.07 -3.91
C TYR A 22 2.40 -8.26 -3.21
N SER A 23 2.76 -8.08 -1.95
CA SER A 23 3.31 -9.14 -1.10
C SER A 23 2.67 -9.07 0.28
N LYS A 24 2.13 -10.19 0.76
CA LYS A 24 1.65 -10.33 2.13
C LYS A 24 2.80 -10.85 3.01
N LEU A 25 3.19 -10.08 4.01
CA LEU A 25 4.27 -10.45 4.94
C LEU A 25 3.72 -11.28 6.11
N ASP A 26 2.56 -10.89 6.62
CA ASP A 26 1.78 -11.62 7.64
C ASP A 26 0.30 -11.19 7.58
N GLU A 27 -0.50 -11.54 8.60
CA GLU A 27 -1.94 -11.22 8.66
C GLU A 27 -2.22 -9.71 8.61
N ASN A 28 -1.31 -8.91 9.15
CA ASN A 28 -1.48 -7.47 9.36
C ASN A 28 -0.52 -6.63 8.51
N ASN A 29 0.47 -7.24 7.85
CA ASN A 29 1.52 -6.53 7.12
C ASN A 29 1.54 -6.92 5.65
N TYR A 30 1.50 -5.90 4.79
CA TYR A 30 1.45 -6.04 3.34
C TYR A 30 2.40 -5.04 2.68
N VAL A 31 2.89 -5.35 1.48
CA VAL A 31 3.67 -4.44 0.64
C VAL A 31 2.98 -4.35 -0.71
N PHE A 32 2.59 -3.14 -1.09
CA PHE A 32 1.93 -2.85 -2.36
C PHE A 32 2.81 -1.99 -3.26
N GLU A 33 2.60 -2.09 -4.56
CA GLU A 33 3.07 -1.06 -5.47
C GLU A 33 2.27 0.24 -5.31
N GLY A 34 2.91 1.39 -5.46
CA GLY A 34 2.24 2.68 -5.33
C GLY A 34 1.13 2.89 -6.36
N LYS A 35 1.20 2.20 -7.51
CA LYS A 35 0.18 2.23 -8.57
C LYS A 35 -1.05 1.37 -8.28
N THR A 36 -1.04 0.55 -7.23
CA THR A 36 -2.20 -0.27 -6.84
C THR A 36 -3.42 0.63 -6.68
N THR A 37 -4.53 0.29 -7.34
CA THR A 37 -5.76 1.06 -7.21
C THR A 37 -6.33 0.90 -5.82
N LEU A 38 -7.05 1.91 -5.32
CA LEU A 38 -7.69 1.82 -4.02
C LEU A 38 -8.70 0.68 -3.95
N LYS A 39 -9.42 0.42 -5.05
CA LYS A 39 -10.37 -0.69 -5.14
C LYS A 39 -9.69 -2.05 -4.95
N ASP A 40 -8.53 -2.25 -5.57
CA ASP A 40 -7.79 -3.51 -5.44
C ASP A 40 -7.16 -3.64 -4.06
N PHE A 41 -6.64 -2.53 -3.51
CA PHE A 41 -6.16 -2.48 -2.14
C PHE A 41 -7.24 -2.93 -1.15
N TYR A 42 -8.46 -2.38 -1.22
CA TYR A 42 -9.55 -2.76 -0.32
C TYR A 42 -9.90 -4.24 -0.42
N LYS A 43 -9.97 -4.79 -1.64
CA LYS A 43 -10.24 -6.22 -1.84
C LYS A 43 -9.16 -7.10 -1.19
N ILE A 44 -7.88 -6.71 -1.33
CA ILE A 44 -6.76 -7.51 -0.81
C ILE A 44 -6.73 -7.53 0.71
N ILE A 45 -7.06 -6.41 1.37
CA ILE A 45 -7.12 -6.34 2.82
C ILE A 45 -8.50 -6.68 3.39
N ASP A 46 -9.38 -7.26 2.57
CA ASP A 46 -10.73 -7.72 2.92
C ASP A 46 -11.61 -6.63 3.58
N LEU A 47 -11.56 -5.42 3.02
CA LEU A 47 -12.43 -4.31 3.43
C LEU A 47 -13.77 -4.39 2.68
N GLU A 48 -14.78 -4.97 3.32
CA GLU A 48 -16.11 -5.22 2.72
C GLU A 48 -17.02 -3.98 2.60
N GLU A 49 -16.83 -2.92 3.38
CA GLU A 49 -17.71 -1.74 3.37
C GLU A 49 -16.98 -0.44 3.03
N ASN A 50 -17.61 0.38 2.15
CA ASN A 50 -17.13 1.67 1.61
C ASN A 50 -16.37 2.48 2.66
N SER A 51 -15.06 2.32 2.57
CA SER A 51 -14.17 2.38 3.69
C SER A 51 -13.93 3.82 4.11
N ILE A 52 -13.53 4.04 5.36
CA ILE A 52 -12.96 5.30 5.87
C ILE A 52 -11.98 5.97 4.88
N PHE A 53 -11.35 5.19 4.00
CA PHE A 53 -10.55 5.64 2.87
C PHE A 53 -11.35 6.43 1.83
N GLU A 54 -12.54 6.00 1.42
CA GLU A 54 -13.38 6.71 0.44
C GLU A 54 -13.80 8.11 0.91
N GLU A 55 -14.02 8.29 2.21
CA GLU A 55 -14.30 9.61 2.79
C GLU A 55 -13.07 10.54 2.79
N LYS A 56 -11.87 9.96 2.77
CA LYS A 56 -10.60 10.68 2.94
C LYS A 56 -9.72 10.70 1.71
N LYS A 57 -10.05 9.93 0.67
CA LYS A 57 -9.21 9.81 -0.52
C LYS A 57 -9.21 11.05 -1.40
N GLY A 58 -10.21 11.93 -1.26
CA GLY A 58 -10.39 13.06 -2.18
C GLY A 58 -10.40 12.58 -3.64
N GLU A 59 -9.48 13.12 -4.44
CA GLU A 59 -9.30 12.77 -5.86
C GLU A 59 -8.37 11.56 -6.08
N ALA A 60 -7.84 10.95 -5.02
CA ALA A 60 -6.94 9.81 -5.17
C ALA A 60 -7.67 8.56 -5.72
N GLU A 61 -6.98 7.89 -6.63
CA GLU A 61 -7.42 6.61 -7.23
C GLU A 61 -6.46 5.45 -6.91
N THR A 62 -5.24 5.76 -6.48
CA THR A 62 -4.17 4.79 -6.16
C THR A 62 -3.69 4.93 -4.74
N LEU A 63 -3.06 3.88 -4.20
CA LEU A 63 -2.51 3.88 -2.86
C LEU A 63 -1.47 5.00 -2.66
N ALA A 64 -0.59 5.24 -3.64
CA ALA A 64 0.35 6.36 -3.58
C ALA A 64 -0.37 7.71 -3.59
N GLY A 65 -1.42 7.86 -4.40
CA GLY A 65 -2.24 9.07 -4.42
C GLY A 65 -2.90 9.33 -3.06
N PHE A 66 -3.45 8.29 -2.45
CA PHE A 66 -4.08 8.37 -1.13
C PHE A 66 -3.07 8.79 -0.06
N VAL A 67 -1.90 8.14 -0.03
CA VAL A 67 -0.82 8.50 0.92
C VAL A 67 -0.37 9.94 0.73
N LEU A 68 -0.29 10.43 -0.51
CA LEU A 68 0.04 11.84 -0.78
C LEU A 68 -1.06 12.80 -0.28
N GLU A 69 -2.33 12.46 -0.51
CA GLU A 69 -3.49 13.23 -0.04
C GLU A 69 -3.45 13.41 1.47
N ILE A 70 -3.34 12.30 2.23
CA ILE A 70 -3.32 12.37 3.70
C ILE A 70 -2.00 12.93 4.25
N SER A 71 -0.88 12.79 3.53
CA SER A 71 0.41 13.33 3.95
C SER A 71 0.54 14.83 3.71
N GLY A 72 -0.28 15.42 2.83
CA GLY A 72 -0.25 16.84 2.43
C GLY A 72 1.04 17.31 1.75
N SER A 73 2.00 16.42 1.56
CA SER A 73 3.32 16.69 0.96
C SER A 73 3.94 15.40 0.44
N PHE A 74 5.01 15.49 -0.35
CA PHE A 74 5.69 14.30 -0.87
C PHE A 74 6.55 13.66 0.23
N PRO A 75 6.22 12.44 0.72
CA PRO A 75 6.93 11.83 1.85
C PRO A 75 8.30 11.31 1.42
N LYS A 76 9.18 11.09 2.40
CA LYS A 76 10.51 10.51 2.18
C LYS A 76 10.46 9.00 2.40
N ARG A 77 11.47 8.29 1.89
CA ARG A 77 11.67 6.87 2.22
C ARG A 77 11.78 6.71 3.74
N GLY A 78 11.09 5.71 4.28
CA GLY A 78 10.99 5.43 5.72
C GLY A 78 9.98 6.31 6.47
N SER A 79 9.34 7.29 5.82
CA SER A 79 8.23 8.03 6.43
C SER A 79 7.08 7.09 6.75
N LYS A 80 6.50 7.27 7.94
CA LYS A 80 5.26 6.61 8.39
C LYS A 80 4.13 7.62 8.38
N ILE A 81 3.05 7.26 7.70
CA ILE A 81 1.85 8.07 7.57
C ILE A 81 0.72 7.27 8.19
N ASN A 82 0.16 7.78 9.29
CA ASN A 82 -0.89 7.10 10.04
C ASN A 82 -2.26 7.53 9.52
N PHE A 83 -3.17 6.58 9.43
CA PHE A 83 -4.55 6.80 9.04
C PHE A 83 -5.45 5.79 9.75
N GLU A 84 -6.24 6.24 10.71
CA GLU A 84 -7.04 5.36 11.58
C GLU A 84 -6.19 4.21 12.14
N ASN A 85 -6.54 2.95 11.86
CA ASN A 85 -5.80 1.74 12.27
C ASN A 85 -4.77 1.26 11.23
N TYR A 86 -4.35 2.12 10.30
CA TYR A 86 -3.39 1.79 9.25
C TYR A 86 -2.14 2.67 9.33
N VAL A 87 -0.98 2.05 9.16
CA VAL A 87 0.30 2.73 9.03
C VAL A 87 0.89 2.48 7.65
N PHE A 88 1.02 3.55 6.86
CA PHE A 88 1.67 3.53 5.55
C PHE A 88 3.15 3.90 5.70
N THR A 89 4.04 2.94 5.45
CA THR A 89 5.49 3.14 5.45
C THR A 89 6.01 3.20 4.02
N ILE A 90 6.71 4.28 3.67
CA ILE A 90 7.31 4.44 2.33
C ILE A 90 8.57 3.58 2.21
N GLU A 91 8.45 2.41 1.58
CA GLU A 91 9.56 1.48 1.40
C GLU A 91 10.54 1.93 0.30
N SER A 92 9.99 2.43 -0.81
CA SER A 92 10.80 2.91 -1.93
C SER A 92 10.13 4.02 -2.72
N LEU A 93 10.97 4.87 -3.28
CA LEU A 93 10.63 6.00 -4.13
C LEU A 93 11.48 5.89 -5.41
N ASP A 94 10.90 6.27 -6.54
CA ASP A 94 11.66 6.73 -7.70
C ASP A 94 11.55 8.26 -7.77
N LYS A 95 12.30 8.92 -8.68
CA LYS A 95 12.54 10.37 -8.73
C LYS A 95 11.34 11.27 -8.38
N LYS A 96 10.13 10.88 -8.78
CA LYS A 96 8.88 11.62 -8.51
C LYS A 96 7.69 10.75 -8.13
N ARG A 97 7.91 9.48 -7.77
CA ARG A 97 6.82 8.51 -7.56
C ARG A 97 7.11 7.62 -6.36
N ILE A 98 6.10 7.40 -5.53
CA ILE A 98 6.14 6.35 -4.51
C ILE A 98 6.01 5.01 -5.22
N GLN A 99 7.02 4.15 -5.10
CA GLN A 99 7.09 2.87 -5.82
C GLN A 99 6.52 1.73 -4.99
N ARG A 100 6.89 1.64 -3.71
CA ARG A 100 6.38 0.61 -2.78
C ARG A 100 5.99 1.22 -1.45
N ILE A 101 4.88 0.72 -0.92
CA ILE A 101 4.30 1.14 0.34
C ILE A 101 4.06 -0.11 1.17
N LYS A 102 4.67 -0.18 2.36
CA LYS A 102 4.28 -1.16 3.37
C LYS A 102 3.06 -0.64 4.12
N VAL A 103 2.05 -1.47 4.26
CA VAL A 103 0.84 -1.21 5.03
C VAL A 103 0.85 -2.13 6.23
N THR A 104 0.68 -1.57 7.42
CA THR A 104 0.52 -2.31 8.67
C THR A 104 -0.84 -1.97 9.26
N ILE A 105 -1.63 -3.00 9.56
CA ILE A 105 -2.95 -2.91 10.21
C ILE A 105 -2.73 -3.11 11.71
N GLU A 106 -3.10 -2.12 12.52
CA GLU A 106 -3.04 -2.15 13.99
C GLU A 106 -4.32 -2.68 14.63
#